data_AF-A0A6G6K4J4-F1
#
_entry.id   AF-A0A6G6K4J4-F1
#
_cell.length_a   1.000
_cell.length_b   1.000
_cell.length_c   1.000
_cell.angle_alpha   90.00
_cell.angle_beta   90.00
_cell.angle_gamma   90.00
#
_symmetry.space_group_name_H-M   'P 1'
#
loop_
_entity.id
_entity.type
_entity.pdbx_description
1 polymer ?
#
loop_
_entity_poly.entity_id
_entity_poly.type
_entity_poly.pdbx_seq_one_letter_code
_entity_poly.pdbx_strand_id
1 'polypeptide(L)'
;MEVTRFHKLPPKGQGETFKILNIKRGATLALEHEHYLSLMIQGFEKYGWRHAPDNPDYRIAIEYDVFDGGIQRGYSSVWGQTSPGSTTHHSGTLSSYSGGYNSVDYSGTSYTPATYGVVGMVPTATQMWVSYMLIMVKDRKGNTVLEAKNVSSGPTSSLNVVLPKIIEAFFQDFPGVSGKTMNYIKPLSL
;
A
#
# COMPACT_ATOMS: atom_id res chain seq x y z
N MET A 1 -3.00 1.48 -4.92
CA MET A 1 -3.29 0.82 -6.20
C MET A 1 -4.46 1.53 -6.84
N GLU A 2 -4.34 1.82 -8.12
CA GLU A 2 -5.38 2.47 -8.93
C GLU A 2 -5.93 1.45 -9.91
N VAL A 3 -7.25 1.35 -10.03
CA VAL A 3 -7.95 0.43 -10.94
C VAL A 3 -8.93 1.22 -11.77
N THR A 4 -8.67 1.32 -13.07
CA THR A 4 -9.55 1.97 -14.04
C THR A 4 -10.08 0.91 -15.01
N ARG A 5 -11.39 0.91 -15.25
CA ARG A 5 -12.06 -0.07 -16.11
C ARG A 5 -13.05 0.63 -17.05
N PHE A 6 -13.05 0.27 -18.32
CA PHE A 6 -14.11 0.61 -19.27
C PHE A 6 -14.73 -0.69 -19.74
N HIS A 7 -16.04 -0.87 -19.55
CA HIS A 7 -16.70 -2.11 -19.93
C HIS A 7 -18.15 -1.94 -20.38
N LYS A 8 -18.63 -2.97 -21.08
CA LYS A 8 -20.04 -3.21 -21.42
C LYS A 8 -20.55 -4.53 -20.81
N LEU A 9 -19.79 -5.10 -19.88
CA LEU A 9 -20.12 -6.37 -19.21
C LEU A 9 -21.32 -6.24 -18.26
N PRO A 10 -22.13 -7.31 -18.10
CA PRO A 10 -23.11 -7.39 -17.03
C PRO A 10 -22.43 -7.43 -15.65
N PRO A 11 -23.15 -7.10 -14.55
CA PRO A 11 -22.58 -7.10 -13.20
C PRO A 11 -22.01 -8.46 -12.75
N LYS A 12 -22.53 -9.57 -13.29
CA LYS A 12 -22.03 -10.93 -13.05
C LYS A 12 -22.15 -11.74 -14.33
N GLY A 13 -21.28 -12.74 -14.45
CA GLY A 13 -21.43 -13.79 -15.46
C GLY A 13 -22.66 -14.65 -15.15
N GLN A 14 -23.28 -15.14 -16.20
CA GLN A 14 -24.40 -16.08 -16.19
C GLN A 14 -23.95 -17.49 -16.65
N GLY A 15 -22.64 -17.78 -16.51
CA GLY A 15 -22.02 -19.03 -16.96
C GLY A 15 -21.33 -18.94 -18.32
N GLU A 16 -21.17 -17.74 -18.88
CA GLU A 16 -20.41 -17.55 -20.11
C GLU A 16 -18.96 -17.99 -19.93
N THR A 17 -18.41 -18.48 -21.02
CA THR A 17 -17.08 -19.09 -21.03
C THR A 17 -15.99 -18.11 -21.40
N PHE A 18 -14.83 -18.24 -20.78
CA PHE A 18 -13.66 -17.43 -21.12
C PHE A 18 -12.40 -18.27 -21.25
N LYS A 19 -11.45 -17.73 -22.02
CA LYS A 19 -10.06 -18.19 -22.08
C LYS A 19 -9.13 -17.02 -21.88
N ILE A 20 -8.13 -17.20 -21.05
CA ILE A 20 -7.02 -16.25 -20.96
C ILE A 20 -6.01 -16.59 -22.06
N LEU A 21 -5.80 -15.62 -22.94
CA LEU A 21 -4.76 -15.63 -23.95
C LEU A 21 -3.46 -15.13 -23.31
N ASN A 22 -2.42 -15.92 -23.53
CA ASN A 22 -1.02 -15.73 -23.14
C ASN A 22 -0.63 -14.30 -22.72
N ILE A 23 -0.10 -14.18 -21.50
CA ILE A 23 0.45 -12.94 -20.95
C ILE A 23 1.88 -12.79 -21.45
N LYS A 24 2.17 -11.80 -22.31
CA LYS A 24 3.54 -11.59 -22.77
C LYS A 24 4.03 -10.18 -22.50
N ARG A 25 4.90 -10.06 -21.48
CA ARG A 25 6.19 -9.34 -21.57
C ARG A 25 7.12 -9.73 -20.40
N GLY A 26 8.43 -9.80 -20.66
CA GLY A 26 9.48 -10.00 -19.65
C GLY A 26 9.77 -11.45 -19.24
N ALA A 27 11.02 -11.73 -18.83
CA ALA A 27 11.55 -13.04 -18.45
C ALA A 27 10.95 -13.60 -17.15
N THR A 28 9.63 -13.76 -17.12
CA THR A 28 8.92 -14.39 -16.00
C THR A 28 9.12 -15.90 -16.10
N LEU A 29 9.42 -16.57 -14.99
CA LEU A 29 9.52 -18.02 -14.94
C LEU A 29 8.15 -18.65 -15.23
N ALA A 30 8.11 -19.78 -15.93
CA ALA A 30 6.87 -20.42 -16.36
C ALA A 30 5.90 -20.72 -15.20
N LEU A 31 6.42 -21.18 -14.05
CA LEU A 31 5.61 -21.52 -12.88
C LEU A 31 4.97 -20.28 -12.22
N GLU A 32 5.71 -19.17 -12.17
CA GLU A 32 5.19 -17.91 -11.62
C GLU A 32 4.05 -17.38 -12.50
N HIS A 33 4.21 -17.50 -13.81
CA HIS A 33 3.16 -17.17 -14.76
C HIS A 33 1.90 -18.05 -14.62
N GLU A 34 2.08 -19.38 -14.48
CA GLU A 34 0.97 -20.31 -14.22
C GLU A 34 0.21 -19.96 -12.94
N HIS A 35 0.94 -19.52 -11.90
CA HIS A 35 0.33 -19.06 -10.66
C HIS A 35 -0.59 -17.85 -10.89
N TYR A 36 -0.14 -16.84 -11.63
CA TYR A 36 -0.96 -15.65 -11.93
C TYR A 36 -2.17 -15.96 -12.79
N LEU A 37 -2.02 -16.84 -13.78
CA LEU A 37 -3.15 -17.33 -14.56
C LEU A 37 -4.19 -18.00 -13.68
N SER A 38 -3.75 -18.83 -12.73
CA SER A 38 -4.65 -19.47 -11.76
C SER A 38 -5.41 -18.45 -10.91
N LEU A 39 -4.74 -17.40 -10.41
CA LEU A 39 -5.40 -16.34 -9.65
C LEU A 39 -6.45 -15.59 -10.50
N MET A 40 -6.13 -15.32 -11.77
CA MET A 40 -7.08 -14.67 -12.68
C MET A 40 -8.29 -15.55 -13.00
N ILE A 41 -8.07 -16.84 -13.26
CA ILE A 41 -9.14 -17.81 -13.49
C ILE A 41 -10.08 -17.86 -12.28
N GLN A 42 -9.53 -18.09 -11.09
CA GLN A 42 -10.29 -18.13 -9.84
C GLN A 42 -11.07 -16.84 -9.60
N GLY A 43 -10.46 -15.69 -9.91
CA GLY A 43 -11.11 -14.38 -9.82
C GLY A 43 -12.34 -14.29 -10.71
N PHE A 44 -12.23 -14.60 -12.00
CA PHE A 44 -13.38 -14.58 -12.91
C PHE A 44 -14.46 -15.60 -12.52
N GLU A 45 -14.05 -16.81 -12.11
CA GLU A 45 -14.97 -17.86 -11.68
C GLU A 45 -15.80 -17.45 -10.46
N LYS A 46 -15.19 -16.74 -9.50
CA LYS A 46 -15.90 -16.15 -8.36
C LYS A 46 -17.02 -15.18 -8.77
N TYR A 47 -16.91 -14.57 -9.96
CA TYR A 47 -17.90 -13.64 -10.51
C TYR A 47 -18.89 -14.30 -11.50
N GLY A 48 -18.95 -15.63 -11.55
CA GLY A 48 -19.97 -16.37 -12.33
C GLY A 48 -19.57 -16.66 -13.77
N TRP A 49 -18.29 -16.51 -14.11
CA TRP A 49 -17.74 -16.87 -15.42
C TRP A 49 -17.17 -18.29 -15.36
N ARG A 50 -17.03 -18.97 -16.49
CA ARG A 50 -16.48 -20.33 -16.52
C ARG A 50 -15.25 -20.40 -17.41
N HIS A 51 -14.14 -20.93 -16.90
CA HIS A 51 -12.98 -21.16 -17.76
C HIS A 51 -13.28 -22.28 -18.78
N ALA A 52 -13.08 -22.01 -20.07
CA ALA A 52 -13.17 -23.01 -21.12
C ALA A 52 -12.04 -22.78 -22.16
N PRO A 53 -11.07 -23.69 -22.28
CA PRO A 53 -9.93 -23.51 -23.19
C PRO A 53 -10.33 -23.62 -24.67
N ASP A 54 -11.47 -24.25 -24.96
CA ASP A 54 -11.95 -24.52 -26.33
C ASP A 54 -13.21 -23.71 -26.64
N ASN A 55 -13.18 -22.98 -27.75
CA ASN A 55 -14.28 -22.14 -28.26
C ASN A 55 -14.98 -21.28 -27.17
N PRO A 56 -14.24 -20.40 -26.47
CA PRO A 56 -14.81 -19.55 -25.42
C PRO A 56 -15.69 -18.43 -25.99
N ASP A 57 -16.65 -17.97 -25.20
CA ASP A 57 -17.44 -16.77 -25.50
C ASP A 57 -16.57 -15.50 -25.44
N TYR A 58 -15.59 -15.49 -24.53
CA TYR A 58 -14.70 -14.37 -24.31
C TYR A 58 -13.22 -14.76 -24.33
N ARG A 59 -12.39 -13.86 -24.88
CA ARG A 59 -10.94 -13.99 -24.91
C ARG A 59 -10.32 -12.85 -24.12
N ILE A 60 -9.47 -13.19 -23.16
CA ILE A 60 -8.88 -12.23 -22.22
C ILE A 60 -7.39 -12.13 -22.51
N ALA A 61 -6.89 -10.97 -22.91
CA ALA A 61 -5.47 -10.68 -22.97
C ALA A 61 -5.06 -9.91 -21.71
N ILE A 62 -3.90 -10.26 -21.16
CA ILE A 62 -3.35 -9.62 -19.96
C ILE A 62 -1.89 -9.25 -20.28
N GLU A 63 -1.47 -8.08 -19.84
CA GLU A 63 -0.07 -7.64 -19.86
C GLU A 63 0.27 -7.07 -18.49
N TYR A 64 1.45 -7.37 -17.96
CA TYR A 64 1.95 -6.78 -16.73
C TYR A 64 3.44 -6.52 -16.82
N ASP A 65 3.92 -5.52 -16.10
CA ASP A 65 5.34 -5.21 -16.00
C ASP A 65 5.63 -4.34 -14.77
N VAL A 66 6.91 -4.11 -14.51
CA VAL A 66 7.41 -3.20 -13.48
C VAL A 66 8.52 -2.33 -14.05
N PHE A 67 8.51 -1.04 -13.72
CA PHE A 67 9.55 -0.11 -14.14
C PHE A 67 9.94 0.83 -13.00
N ASP A 68 11.09 1.48 -13.20
CA ASP A 68 11.65 2.44 -12.25
C ASP A 68 10.71 3.65 -12.07
N GLY A 69 10.25 3.86 -10.84
CA GLY A 69 9.40 4.99 -10.44
C GLY A 69 10.19 6.20 -9.92
N GLY A 70 11.52 6.08 -9.84
CA GLY A 70 12.43 7.09 -9.32
C GLY A 70 12.59 7.06 -7.81
N ILE A 71 13.32 8.04 -7.29
CA ILE A 71 13.60 8.17 -5.85
C ILE A 71 12.59 9.12 -5.23
N GLN A 72 11.83 8.63 -4.25
CA GLN A 72 11.04 9.47 -3.38
C GLN A 72 11.90 9.95 -2.20
N ARG A 73 12.00 11.27 -2.04
CA ARG A 73 12.75 11.91 -0.95
C ARG A 73 11.78 12.35 0.15
N GLY A 74 12.22 12.20 1.39
CA GLY A 74 11.48 12.62 2.57
C GLY A 74 12.39 13.00 3.71
N TYR A 75 11.81 13.17 4.89
CA TYR A 75 12.52 13.41 6.13
C TYR A 75 11.92 12.53 7.22
N SER A 76 12.78 11.93 8.06
CA SER A 76 12.36 11.20 9.26
C SER A 76 12.78 11.97 10.50
N SER A 77 11.89 12.04 11.48
CA SER A 77 12.14 12.72 12.74
C SER A 77 13.11 11.93 13.62
N VAL A 78 14.12 12.61 14.16
CA VAL A 78 14.98 12.09 15.21
C VAL A 78 14.34 12.46 16.54
N TRP A 79 13.99 11.44 17.33
CA TRP A 79 13.44 11.63 18.67
C TRP A 79 14.57 11.64 19.70
N GLY A 80 14.53 12.63 20.60
CA GLY A 80 15.53 12.81 21.62
C GLY A 80 15.07 13.74 22.74
N GLN A 81 15.97 13.98 23.68
CA GLN A 81 15.71 14.88 24.80
C GLN A 81 15.68 16.33 24.31
N THR A 82 14.56 17.02 24.52
CA THR A 82 14.37 18.43 24.14
C THR A 82 14.72 19.39 25.27
N SER A 83 14.64 18.94 26.53
CA SER A 83 15.06 19.72 27.68
C SER A 83 15.70 18.82 28.74
N PRO A 84 16.88 19.16 29.26
CA PRO A 84 17.47 18.46 30.38
C PRO A 84 16.63 18.64 31.64
N GLY A 85 16.35 17.52 32.32
CA GLY A 85 15.77 17.55 33.65
C GLY A 85 16.75 18.19 34.63
N SER A 86 16.23 18.90 35.62
CA SER A 86 17.04 19.56 36.65
C SER A 86 16.53 19.19 38.03
N THR A 87 17.46 19.09 38.98
CA THR A 87 17.14 19.04 40.41
C THR A 87 17.81 20.25 41.05
N THR A 88 17.00 21.15 41.60
CA THR A 88 17.49 22.34 42.30
C THR A 88 17.27 22.16 43.79
N HIS A 89 18.34 22.26 44.57
CA HIS A 89 18.29 22.24 46.02
C HIS A 89 18.10 23.67 46.53
N HIS A 90 17.15 23.87 47.43
CA HIS A 90 16.95 25.14 48.12
C HIS A 90 17.08 24.90 49.62
N SER A 91 17.85 25.76 50.28
CA SER A 91 17.92 25.82 51.73
C SER A 91 17.89 27.27 52.18
N GLY A 92 17.35 27.49 53.36
CA GLY A 92 17.27 28.82 53.93
C GLY A 92 16.95 28.75 55.41
N THR A 93 17.14 29.89 56.05
CA THR A 93 16.98 30.02 57.49
C THR A 93 15.97 31.13 57.75
N LEU A 94 14.82 30.77 58.30
CA LEU A 94 13.80 31.76 58.68
C LEU A 94 14.12 32.26 60.08
N SER A 95 14.49 33.54 60.17
CA SER A 95 14.70 34.24 61.43
C SER A 95 13.49 35.14 61.72
N SER A 96 12.86 34.95 62.87
CA SER A 96 11.73 35.79 63.31
C SER A 96 12.26 37.06 64.00
N TYR A 97 11.70 38.22 63.65
CA TYR A 97 12.14 39.54 64.14
C TYR A 97 11.74 39.83 65.60
N SER A 98 11.06 38.92 66.31
CA SER A 98 10.63 39.15 67.70
C SER A 98 11.28 38.18 68.70
N GLY A 99 12.48 38.53 69.16
CA GLY A 99 12.89 38.33 70.56
C GLY A 99 12.97 36.90 71.12
N GLY A 100 13.14 35.86 70.31
CA GLY A 100 13.30 34.49 70.80
C GLY A 100 14.11 33.61 69.85
N TYR A 101 15.03 32.83 70.42
CA TYR A 101 16.02 31.95 69.78
C TYR A 101 15.43 30.80 68.93
N ASN A 102 14.58 31.09 67.95
CA ASN A 102 14.00 30.08 67.07
C ASN A 102 14.33 30.44 65.61
N SER A 103 15.53 30.03 65.22
CA SER A 103 15.96 29.97 63.82
C SER A 103 15.54 28.59 63.30
N VAL A 104 14.69 28.56 62.27
CA VAL A 104 14.26 27.30 61.65
C VAL A 104 14.92 27.19 60.29
N ASP A 105 15.79 26.20 60.16
CA ASP A 105 16.39 25.82 58.88
C ASP A 105 15.41 24.96 58.10
N TYR A 106 15.27 25.26 56.81
CA TYR A 106 14.55 24.43 55.87
C TYR A 106 15.47 24.03 54.73
N SER A 107 15.24 22.82 54.22
CA SER A 107 15.84 22.34 52.99
C SER A 107 14.78 21.62 52.18
N GLY A 108 14.75 21.87 50.89
CA GLY A 108 13.89 21.15 49.97
C GLY A 108 14.53 21.03 48.59
N THR A 109 13.88 20.26 47.75
CA THR A 109 14.31 20.01 46.38
C THR A 109 13.17 20.30 45.42
N SER A 110 13.48 20.92 44.30
CA SER A 110 12.57 21.08 43.18
C SER A 110 13.10 20.26 42.02
N TYR A 111 12.26 19.40 41.47
CA TYR A 111 12.60 18.53 40.36
C TYR A 111 11.82 18.94 39.12
N THR A 112 12.52 19.13 38.01
CA THR A 112 11.93 19.25 36.67
C THR A 112 12.31 18.02 35.85
N PRO A 113 11.33 17.22 35.38
CA PRO A 113 11.62 16.07 34.54
C PRO A 113 12.16 16.51 33.17
N ALA A 114 13.03 15.67 32.60
CA ALA A 114 13.48 15.86 31.22
C ALA A 114 12.29 15.70 30.26
N THR A 115 12.25 16.50 29.20
CA THR A 115 11.24 16.39 28.15
C THR A 115 11.86 15.76 26.90
N TYR A 116 11.05 14.99 26.16
CA TYR A 116 11.45 14.34 24.91
C TYR A 116 10.56 14.80 23.76
N GLY A 117 11.15 14.90 22.58
CA GLY A 117 10.50 15.42 21.38
C GLY A 117 11.36 15.22 20.14
N VAL A 118 10.92 15.80 19.03
CA VAL A 118 11.71 15.82 17.80
C VAL A 118 12.88 16.78 17.98
N VAL A 119 14.10 16.26 17.95
CA VAL A 119 15.35 17.03 18.11
C VAL A 119 16.08 17.26 16.79
N GLY A 120 15.57 16.68 15.71
CA GLY A 120 16.14 16.85 14.39
C GLY A 120 15.35 16.11 13.31
N MET A 121 15.79 16.29 12.08
CA MET A 121 15.28 15.55 10.92
C MET A 121 16.44 14.99 10.12
N VAL A 122 16.33 13.74 9.71
CA VAL A 122 17.28 13.11 8.78
C VAL A 122 16.62 12.93 7.42
N PRO A 123 17.28 13.32 6.31
CA PRO A 123 16.72 13.10 4.99
C PRO A 123 16.63 11.60 4.72
N THR A 124 15.55 11.18 4.07
CA THR A 124 15.36 9.82 3.59
C THR A 124 15.23 9.82 2.07
N ALA A 125 15.72 8.74 1.46
CA ALA A 125 15.58 8.49 0.03
C ALA A 125 15.15 7.03 -0.13
N THR A 126 14.01 6.82 -0.79
CA THR A 126 13.45 5.50 -1.02
C THR A 126 13.27 5.30 -2.52
N GLN A 127 13.87 4.23 -3.05
CA GLN A 127 13.65 3.81 -4.42
C GLN A 127 12.19 3.34 -4.57
N MET A 128 11.48 3.90 -5.53
CA MET A 128 10.09 3.55 -5.83
C MET A 128 10.01 2.82 -7.17
N TRP A 129 9.07 1.90 -7.24
CA TRP A 129 8.77 1.09 -8.42
C TRP A 129 7.30 1.27 -8.77
N VAL A 130 7.02 1.25 -10.07
CA VAL A 130 5.65 1.28 -10.59
C VAL A 130 5.39 -0.03 -11.31
N SER A 131 4.42 -0.78 -10.82
CA SER A 131 3.95 -2.01 -11.44
C SER A 131 2.58 -1.77 -12.05
N TYR A 132 2.32 -2.36 -13.22
CA TYR A 132 1.02 -2.25 -13.86
C TYR A 132 0.52 -3.59 -14.38
N MET A 133 -0.80 -3.68 -14.56
CA MET A 133 -1.48 -4.76 -15.25
C MET A 133 -2.57 -4.21 -16.17
N LEU A 134 -2.45 -4.44 -17.47
CA LEU A 134 -3.44 -4.15 -18.49
C LEU A 134 -4.25 -5.40 -18.79
N ILE A 135 -5.56 -5.25 -18.93
CA ILE A 135 -6.47 -6.34 -19.29
C ILE A 135 -7.35 -5.89 -20.44
N MET A 136 -7.52 -6.74 -21.44
CA MET A 136 -8.46 -6.54 -22.53
C MET A 136 -9.30 -7.81 -22.70
N VAL A 137 -10.62 -7.66 -22.70
CA VAL A 137 -11.56 -8.75 -22.94
C VAL A 137 -12.28 -8.50 -24.25
N LYS A 138 -12.25 -9.49 -25.14
CA LYS A 138 -12.97 -9.48 -26.42
C LYS A 138 -14.06 -10.55 -26.45
N ASP A 139 -15.20 -10.21 -27.04
CA ASP A 139 -16.28 -11.17 -27.31
C ASP A 139 -15.92 -12.11 -28.48
N ARG A 140 -16.82 -13.04 -28.80
CA ARG A 140 -16.66 -13.99 -29.91
C ARG A 140 -16.54 -13.30 -31.27
N LYS A 141 -17.13 -12.11 -31.44
CA LYS A 141 -17.08 -11.29 -32.65
C LYS A 141 -15.79 -10.45 -32.74
N GLY A 142 -14.98 -10.43 -31.68
CA GLY A 142 -13.74 -9.67 -31.59
C GLY A 142 -13.92 -8.23 -31.08
N ASN A 143 -15.12 -7.84 -30.65
CA ASN A 143 -15.34 -6.52 -30.07
C ASN A 143 -14.74 -6.48 -28.67
N THR A 144 -14.08 -5.37 -28.33
CA THR A 144 -13.64 -5.15 -26.95
C THR A 144 -14.84 -4.84 -26.07
N VAL A 145 -15.03 -5.65 -25.02
CA VAL A 145 -16.13 -5.54 -24.05
C VAL A 145 -15.65 -5.11 -22.66
N LEU A 146 -14.36 -5.25 -22.38
CA LEU A 146 -13.70 -4.69 -21.20
C LEU A 146 -12.26 -4.30 -21.53
N GLU A 147 -11.85 -3.14 -21.06
CA GLU A 147 -10.45 -2.72 -20.95
C GLU A 147 -10.21 -2.27 -19.52
N ALA A 148 -9.08 -2.69 -18.95
CA ALA A 148 -8.69 -2.27 -17.61
C ALA A 148 -7.21 -1.93 -17.56
N LYS A 149 -6.90 -0.92 -16.74
CA LYS A 149 -5.54 -0.56 -16.35
C LYS A 149 -5.48 -0.54 -14.83
N ASN A 150 -4.58 -1.32 -14.28
CA ASN A 150 -4.31 -1.41 -12.86
C ASN A 150 -2.87 -0.95 -12.61
N VAL A 151 -2.67 -0.06 -11.64
CA VAL A 151 -1.35 0.51 -11.34
C VAL A 151 -1.08 0.41 -9.85
N SER A 152 0.13 0.03 -9.49
CA SER A 152 0.65 0.04 -8.12
C SER A 152 1.97 0.81 -8.09
N SER A 153 2.20 1.53 -6.99
CA SER A 153 3.49 2.15 -6.70
C SER A 153 3.92 1.75 -5.29
N GLY A 154 5.19 1.41 -5.12
CA GLY A 154 5.73 0.98 -3.84
C GLY A 154 7.25 0.78 -3.85
N PRO A 155 7.85 0.39 -2.72
CA PRO A 155 9.30 0.29 -2.57
C PRO A 155 9.92 -1.00 -3.14
N THR A 156 9.13 -1.88 -3.77
CA THR A 156 9.61 -3.18 -4.29
C THR A 156 9.31 -3.33 -5.77
N SER A 157 10.27 -3.87 -6.52
CA SER A 157 10.11 -4.28 -7.92
C SER A 157 9.56 -5.70 -8.09
N SER A 158 9.38 -6.44 -7.00
CA SER A 158 9.12 -7.87 -7.04
C SER A 158 7.69 -8.18 -7.48
N LEU A 159 7.51 -8.62 -8.73
CA LEU A 159 6.19 -8.92 -9.30
C LEU A 159 5.47 -10.05 -8.55
N ASN A 160 6.19 -11.06 -8.06
CA ASN A 160 5.65 -12.13 -7.19
C ASN A 160 4.99 -11.63 -5.90
N VAL A 161 5.35 -10.43 -5.42
CA VAL A 161 4.72 -9.82 -4.26
C VAL A 161 3.59 -8.88 -4.67
N VAL A 162 3.81 -8.07 -5.71
CA VAL A 162 2.90 -6.98 -6.08
C VAL A 162 1.75 -7.45 -6.98
N LEU A 163 2.01 -8.33 -7.94
CA LEU A 163 1.03 -8.73 -8.95
C LEU A 163 -0.17 -9.49 -8.36
N PRO A 164 -0.02 -10.43 -7.40
CA PRO A 164 -1.17 -11.03 -6.72
C PRO A 164 -2.09 -9.99 -6.06
N LYS A 165 -1.52 -8.91 -5.52
CA LYS A 165 -2.27 -7.80 -4.92
C LYS A 165 -2.94 -6.91 -5.97
N ILE A 166 -2.30 -6.70 -7.11
CA ILE A 166 -2.92 -6.02 -8.26
C ILE A 166 -4.11 -6.84 -8.79
N ILE A 167 -3.98 -8.16 -8.90
CA ILE A 167 -5.07 -9.08 -9.29
C ILE A 167 -6.22 -9.01 -8.27
N GLU A 168 -5.90 -9.06 -6.97
CA GLU A 168 -6.89 -8.93 -5.90
C GLU A 168 -7.66 -7.59 -5.99
N ALA A 169 -6.96 -6.49 -6.24
CA ALA A 169 -7.57 -5.17 -6.44
C ALA A 169 -8.42 -5.10 -7.72
N PHE A 170 -7.96 -5.72 -8.83
CA PHE A 170 -8.74 -5.81 -10.07
C PHE A 170 -10.06 -6.56 -9.88
N PHE A 171 -10.09 -7.57 -9.03
CA PHE A 171 -11.33 -8.28 -8.73
C PHE A 171 -12.13 -7.66 -7.60
N GLN A 172 -11.64 -6.61 -6.94
CA GLN A 172 -12.43 -5.87 -5.98
C GLN A 172 -13.51 -5.06 -6.71
N ASP A 173 -14.76 -5.30 -6.33
CA ASP A 173 -15.98 -4.71 -6.92
C ASP A 173 -16.13 -4.95 -8.43
N PHE A 174 -15.62 -6.07 -8.96
CA PHE A 174 -15.69 -6.35 -10.41
C PHE A 174 -17.16 -6.53 -10.89
N PRO A 175 -17.53 -6.02 -12.09
CA PRO A 175 -16.74 -5.21 -13.03
C PRO A 175 -16.64 -3.72 -12.66
N GLY A 176 -17.43 -3.28 -11.68
CA GLY A 176 -17.39 -1.94 -11.10
C GLY A 176 -18.19 -0.92 -11.91
N VAL A 177 -17.76 0.34 -11.82
CA VAL A 177 -18.35 1.45 -12.57
C VAL A 177 -17.44 1.77 -13.75
N SER A 178 -17.96 1.58 -14.97
CA SER A 178 -17.25 1.89 -16.21
C SER A 178 -16.81 3.37 -16.25
N GLY A 179 -15.55 3.61 -16.62
CA GLY A 179 -14.93 4.93 -16.71
C GLY A 179 -14.43 5.53 -15.38
N LYS A 180 -14.66 4.86 -14.24
CA LYS A 180 -14.22 5.34 -12.93
C LYS A 180 -12.90 4.69 -12.51
N THR A 181 -11.98 5.50 -11.97
CA THR A 181 -10.80 5.02 -11.27
C THR A 181 -11.12 4.78 -9.80
N MET A 182 -10.80 3.59 -9.31
CA MET A 182 -10.95 3.19 -7.90
C MET A 182 -9.58 3.06 -7.26
N ASN A 183 -9.48 3.50 -6.01
CA ASN A 183 -8.24 3.44 -5.23
C ASN A 183 -8.35 2.38 -4.15
N TYR A 184 -7.38 1.47 -4.11
CA TYR A 184 -7.29 0.41 -3.12
C TYR A 184 -5.92 0.42 -2.44
N ILE A 185 -5.92 0.23 -1.13
CA ILE A 185 -4.71 -0.02 -0.34
C ILE A 185 -4.64 -1.52 -0.08
N LYS A 186 -3.58 -2.17 -0.57
CA LYS A 186 -3.33 -3.59 -0.35
C LYS A 186 -1.98 -3.74 0.36
N PRO A 187 -1.95 -4.20 1.62
CA PRO A 187 -0.69 -4.42 2.32
C PRO A 187 0.08 -5.54 1.63
N LEU A 188 1.40 -5.36 1.52
CA LEU A 188 2.28 -6.42 1.04
C LEU A 188 2.59 -7.36 2.21
N SER A 189 2.43 -8.65 1.99
CA SER A 189 2.95 -9.67 2.91
C SER A 189 4.40 -9.92 2.49
N LEU A 190 5.33 -9.38 3.29
CA LEU A 190 6.77 -9.57 3.12
C LEU A 190 7.25 -10.78 3.90
#